data_AF-A0A2T6D581-F1
#
_entry.id   AF-A0A2T6D581-F1
#
_cell.length_a   1.000
_cell.length_b   1.000
_cell.length_c   1.000
_cell.angle_alpha   90.00
_cell.angle_beta   90.00
_cell.angle_gamma   90.00
#
_symmetry.space_group_name_H-M   'P 1'
#
loop_
_entity.id
_entity.type
_entity.pdbx_description
1 polymer ?
#
loop_
_entity_poly.entity_id
_entity_poly.type
_entity_poly.pdbx_seq_one_letter_code
_entity_poly.pdbx_strand_id
1 'polypeptide(L)'
;MEMVYISGMTLDAITTFLQAMAKRFVIVESSAAPAMGEQIADVEALLGVKFQPHYRDFLTTFGGLEVEARPSFWPPDDSTIALPRWATIRGLRVYGVGDAVPMELKIVTATQEHFRLVPAGSDAGSTPVATGESTAVGTQRGIAPFLQMIGQKDLYCFNADGDIGVWCYETHSLETIDEDFTELLARELRALRENSLKIASLLTEEEAGGQARKALPVQPAEGWGREQ
;
A
#
# COMPACT_ATOMS: atom_id res chain seq x y z
N MET A 1 3.24 -33.73 -10.84
CA MET A 1 2.99 -32.73 -11.88
C MET A 1 3.50 -31.42 -11.31
N GLU A 2 4.75 -31.08 -11.59
CA GLU A 2 5.33 -29.79 -11.16
C GLU A 2 4.67 -28.68 -11.96
N MET A 3 3.88 -27.84 -11.30
CA MET A 3 3.50 -26.55 -11.89
C MET A 3 4.70 -25.63 -11.79
N VAL A 4 5.40 -25.47 -12.91
CA VAL A 4 6.43 -24.46 -13.08
C VAL A 4 5.72 -23.12 -13.28
N TYR A 5 5.48 -22.39 -12.19
CA TYR A 5 5.06 -20.99 -12.24
C TYR A 5 6.28 -20.14 -12.62
N ILE A 6 6.33 -19.66 -13.86
CA ILE A 6 7.23 -18.57 -14.26
C ILE A 6 6.34 -17.41 -14.70
N SER A 7 5.87 -16.63 -13.74
CA SER A 7 5.49 -15.22 -13.88
C SER A 7 5.38 -14.68 -12.46
N GLY A 8 6.05 -13.57 -12.20
CA GLY A 8 6.36 -13.08 -10.86
C GLY A 8 7.81 -12.61 -10.78
N MET A 9 8.04 -11.41 -10.24
CA MET A 9 9.41 -10.93 -10.01
C MET A 9 10.00 -11.74 -8.86
N THR A 10 11.16 -12.38 -9.05
CA THR A 10 11.85 -13.05 -7.94
C THR A 10 12.19 -12.04 -6.85
N LEU A 11 12.35 -12.50 -5.60
CA LEU A 11 12.75 -11.62 -4.50
C LEU A 11 14.08 -10.91 -4.79
N ASP A 12 15.02 -11.56 -5.47
CA ASP A 12 16.28 -10.94 -5.93
C ASP A 12 16.05 -9.80 -6.93
N ALA A 13 15.10 -9.97 -7.85
CA ALA A 13 14.73 -8.94 -8.80
C ALA A 13 14.00 -7.78 -8.09
N ILE A 14 13.20 -8.04 -7.05
CA ILE A 14 12.62 -7.01 -6.18
C ILE A 14 13.73 -6.25 -5.46
N THR A 15 14.72 -6.93 -4.87
CA THR A 15 15.89 -6.30 -4.23
C THR A 15 16.62 -5.36 -5.19
N THR A 16 16.88 -5.84 -6.41
CA THR A 16 17.54 -5.04 -7.46
C THR A 16 16.69 -3.81 -7.83
N PHE A 17 15.37 -3.99 -7.93
CA PHE A 17 14.45 -2.90 -8.24
C PHE A 17 14.40 -1.84 -7.13
N LEU A 18 14.33 -2.27 -5.87
CA LEU A 18 14.38 -1.40 -4.69
C LEU A 18 15.68 -0.58 -4.65
N GLN A 19 16.84 -1.21 -4.89
CA GLN A 19 18.13 -0.52 -4.98
C GLN A 19 18.13 0.57 -6.07
N ALA A 20 17.53 0.30 -7.24
CA ALA A 20 17.40 1.30 -8.30
C ALA A 20 16.47 2.48 -7.93
N MET A 21 15.55 2.29 -6.98
CA MET A 21 14.65 3.33 -6.48
C MET A 21 15.25 4.17 -5.35
N ALA A 22 16.29 3.70 -4.65
CA ALA A 22 16.83 4.27 -3.41
C ALA A 22 17.24 5.76 -3.49
N LYS A 23 17.51 6.28 -4.71
CA LYS A 23 17.76 7.71 -4.92
C LYS A 23 16.52 8.57 -4.60
N ARG A 24 15.33 8.13 -5.02
CA ARG A 24 14.06 8.90 -4.91
C ARG A 24 13.22 8.48 -3.71
N PHE A 25 13.53 7.33 -3.11
CA PHE A 25 12.76 6.72 -2.04
C PHE A 25 13.63 6.46 -0.81
N VAL A 26 13.02 6.56 0.36
CA VAL A 26 13.50 5.93 1.59
C VAL A 26 12.96 4.51 1.58
N ILE A 27 13.84 3.55 1.85
CA ILE A 27 13.51 2.12 1.87
C ILE A 27 13.95 1.60 3.23
N VAL A 28 13.01 1.02 3.97
CA VAL A 28 13.24 0.43 5.28
C VAL A 28 12.80 -1.02 5.22
N GLU A 29 13.69 -1.92 5.60
CA GLU A 29 13.41 -3.35 5.71
C GLU A 29 13.78 -3.87 7.10
N SER A 30 13.18 -4.99 7.52
CA SER A 30 13.43 -5.63 8.81
C SER A 30 14.22 -6.95 8.67
N SER A 31 15.17 -6.98 7.73
CA SER A 31 15.95 -8.16 7.35
C SER A 31 17.00 -8.60 8.38
N ALA A 32 17.27 -7.78 9.41
CA ALA A 32 18.29 -8.06 10.42
C ALA A 32 17.95 -9.26 11.34
N ALA A 33 16.66 -9.57 11.50
CA ALA A 33 16.17 -10.74 12.21
C ALA A 33 14.80 -11.13 11.62
N PRO A 34 14.80 -11.78 10.45
CA PRO A 34 13.58 -12.10 9.73
C PRO A 34 12.74 -13.14 10.47
N ALA A 35 11.48 -13.28 10.07
CA ALA A 35 10.55 -14.20 10.72
C ALA A 35 11.03 -15.66 10.60
N MET A 36 10.94 -16.41 11.69
CA MET A 36 11.12 -17.87 11.67
C MET A 36 9.80 -18.56 11.28
N GLY A 37 9.88 -19.75 10.70
CA GLY A 37 8.70 -20.50 10.25
C GLY A 37 7.64 -20.73 11.33
N GLU A 38 8.06 -20.94 12.59
CA GLU A 38 7.16 -21.08 13.74
C GLU A 38 6.40 -19.77 14.04
N GLN A 39 7.10 -18.62 14.04
CA GLN A 39 6.46 -17.32 14.24
C GLN A 39 5.45 -17.00 13.14
N ILE A 40 5.74 -17.39 11.90
CA ILE A 40 4.81 -17.25 10.77
C ILE A 40 3.57 -18.10 11.04
N ALA A 41 3.72 -19.37 11.39
CA ALA A 41 2.62 -20.28 11.66
C ALA A 41 1.75 -19.81 12.84
N ASP A 42 2.36 -19.28 13.90
CA ASP A 42 1.64 -18.73 15.06
C ASP A 42 0.77 -17.53 14.67
N VAL A 43 1.30 -16.64 13.82
CA VAL A 43 0.54 -15.49 13.32
C VAL A 43 -0.59 -15.92 12.39
N GLU A 44 -0.36 -16.89 11.51
CA GLU A 44 -1.42 -17.46 10.66
C GLU A 44 -2.56 -18.05 11.50
N ALA A 45 -2.22 -18.82 12.54
CA ALA A 45 -3.20 -19.38 13.46
C ALA A 45 -3.94 -18.31 14.26
N LEU A 46 -3.23 -17.26 14.72
CA LEU A 46 -3.81 -16.14 15.46
C LEU A 46 -4.83 -15.37 14.62
N LEU A 47 -4.49 -15.06 13.37
CA LEU A 47 -5.30 -14.25 12.46
C LEU A 47 -6.37 -15.09 11.72
N GLY A 48 -6.21 -16.41 11.70
CA GLY A 48 -7.10 -17.33 10.99
C GLY A 48 -6.95 -17.23 9.47
N VAL A 49 -5.76 -16.90 8.98
CA VAL A 49 -5.45 -16.74 7.55
C VAL A 49 -4.37 -17.72 7.13
N LYS A 50 -4.29 -17.97 5.83
CA LYS A 50 -3.13 -18.61 5.21
C LYS A 50 -2.36 -17.57 4.42
N PHE A 51 -1.06 -17.56 4.57
CA PHE A 51 -0.17 -16.78 3.73
C PHE A 51 0.16 -17.54 2.46
N GLN A 52 0.35 -16.81 1.37
CA GLN A 52 0.89 -17.40 0.14
C GLN A 52 2.37 -17.81 0.35
N PRO A 53 2.87 -18.84 -0.36
CA PRO A 53 4.26 -19.26 -0.28
C PRO A 53 5.25 -18.10 -0.49
N HIS A 54 5.04 -17.29 -1.52
CA HIS A 54 5.94 -16.17 -1.82
C HIS A 54 5.91 -15.04 -0.78
N TYR A 55 4.80 -14.87 -0.06
CA TYR A 55 4.77 -13.95 1.08
C TYR A 55 5.58 -14.50 2.25
N ARG A 56 5.56 -15.82 2.51
CA ARG A 56 6.45 -16.44 3.51
C ARG A 56 7.92 -16.28 3.13
N ASP A 57 8.28 -16.46 1.87
CA ASP A 57 9.63 -16.20 1.37
C ASP A 57 10.03 -14.72 1.57
N PHE A 58 9.09 -13.81 1.34
CA PHE A 58 9.29 -12.38 1.61
C PHE A 58 9.54 -12.12 3.10
N LEU A 59 8.75 -12.73 4.00
CA LEU A 59 8.90 -12.55 5.45
C LEU A 59 10.26 -13.08 5.96
N THR A 60 10.77 -14.16 5.38
CA THR A 60 12.07 -14.72 5.74
C THR A 60 13.24 -13.95 5.11
N THR A 61 12.99 -13.16 4.07
CA THR A 61 14.01 -12.36 3.37
C THR A 61 14.09 -10.92 3.87
N PHE A 62 12.94 -10.23 3.93
CA PHE A 62 12.84 -8.81 4.25
C PHE A 62 12.30 -8.54 5.65
N GLY A 63 11.61 -9.50 6.28
CA GLY A 63 10.87 -9.31 7.52
C GLY A 63 9.59 -8.48 7.30
N GLY A 64 9.76 -7.21 6.95
CA GLY A 64 8.73 -6.26 6.52
C GLY A 64 9.40 -5.17 5.67
N LEU A 65 8.63 -4.40 4.90
CA LEU A 65 9.15 -3.41 3.97
C LEU A 65 8.33 -2.13 4.01
N GLU A 66 9.00 -0.99 4.00
CA GLU A 66 8.40 0.32 3.73
C GLU A 66 9.20 1.02 2.64
N VAL A 67 8.48 1.56 1.66
CA VAL A 67 9.04 2.36 0.58
C VAL A 67 8.26 3.67 0.52
N GLU A 68 8.90 4.79 0.84
CA GLU A 68 8.27 6.10 0.79
C GLU A 68 9.11 7.10 0.00
N ALA A 69 8.45 7.91 -0.83
CA ALA A 69 9.13 8.93 -1.61
C ALA A 69 9.80 9.97 -0.70
N ARG A 70 11.03 10.35 -1.04
CA ARG A 70 11.74 11.43 -0.36
C ARG A 70 11.03 12.76 -0.66
N PRO A 71 10.75 13.61 0.35
CA PRO A 71 10.10 14.91 0.14
C PRO A 71 10.80 15.80 -0.89
N SER A 72 12.13 15.71 -1.00
CA SER A 72 12.90 16.49 -1.99
C SER A 72 12.63 16.12 -3.46
N PHE A 73 12.08 14.93 -3.71
CA PHE A 73 11.77 14.44 -5.07
C PHE A 73 10.27 14.37 -5.34
N TRP A 74 9.48 14.28 -4.28
CA TRP A 74 8.03 14.21 -4.30
C TRP A 74 7.52 14.88 -3.03
N PRO A 75 7.32 16.20 -3.05
CA PRO A 75 6.88 16.95 -1.88
C PRO A 75 5.56 16.39 -1.32
N PRO A 76 5.35 16.45 0.01
CA PRO A 76 4.02 16.26 0.57
C PRO A 76 3.09 17.35 0.01
N ASP A 77 1.80 17.03 -0.09
CA ASP A 77 0.81 17.99 -0.56
C ASP A 77 0.65 19.12 0.46
N ASP A 78 1.26 20.28 0.18
CA ASP A 78 1.01 21.54 0.86
C ASP A 78 0.16 22.50 -0.02
N SER A 79 -0.30 21.99 -1.16
CA SER A 79 -0.89 22.80 -2.21
C SER A 79 -2.40 22.96 -2.00
N THR A 80 -2.93 24.12 -2.38
CA THR A 80 -4.38 24.34 -2.44
C THR A 80 -5.03 23.70 -3.68
N ILE A 81 -4.28 22.89 -4.44
CA ILE A 81 -4.70 22.30 -5.71
C ILE A 81 -4.92 20.80 -5.50
N ALA A 82 -6.14 20.33 -5.80
CA ALA A 82 -6.45 18.91 -5.72
C ALA A 82 -5.60 18.11 -6.73
N LEU A 83 -4.65 17.33 -6.22
CA LEU A 83 -3.85 16.42 -7.02
C LEU A 83 -4.67 15.20 -7.47
N PRO A 84 -4.35 14.60 -8.63
CA PRO A 84 -4.96 13.32 -9.01
C PRO A 84 -4.57 12.23 -8.00
N ARG A 85 -5.46 11.25 -7.77
CA ARG A 85 -5.26 10.18 -6.76
C ARG A 85 -3.90 9.49 -6.86
N TRP A 86 -3.35 9.28 -8.06
CA TRP A 86 -2.05 8.63 -8.20
C TRP A 86 -0.88 9.45 -7.61
N ALA A 87 -1.01 10.77 -7.55
CA ALA A 87 0.01 11.69 -7.04
C ALA A 87 0.00 11.79 -5.50
N THR A 88 -1.10 11.36 -4.85
CA THR A 88 -1.21 11.29 -3.39
C THR A 88 -0.66 9.96 -2.83
N ILE A 89 -0.41 8.97 -3.70
CA ILE A 89 0.16 7.66 -3.33
C ILE A 89 1.68 7.77 -3.32
N ARG A 90 2.27 8.13 -2.17
CA ARG A 90 3.71 8.43 -2.05
C ARG A 90 4.56 7.25 -1.62
N GLY A 91 3.95 6.10 -1.37
CA GLY A 91 4.68 4.94 -0.91
C GLY A 91 3.81 3.70 -0.77
N LEU A 92 4.44 2.65 -0.27
CA LEU A 92 3.77 1.43 0.14
C LEU A 92 4.43 0.85 1.38
N ARG A 93 3.67 0.01 2.07
CA ARG A 93 4.10 -0.73 3.24
C ARG A 93 3.68 -2.18 3.07
N VAL A 94 4.62 -3.10 3.21
CA VAL A 94 4.37 -4.54 3.30
C VAL A 94 4.59 -4.95 4.75
N TYR A 95 3.53 -5.40 5.40
CA TYR A 95 3.59 -5.79 6.80
C TYR A 95 4.39 -7.06 6.98
N GLY A 96 5.00 -7.19 8.15
CA GLY A 96 5.91 -8.25 8.52
C GLY A 96 5.50 -9.03 9.75
N VAL A 97 6.25 -10.09 10.00
CA VAL A 97 6.14 -10.98 11.18
C VAL A 97 7.48 -11.00 11.92
N GLY A 98 7.43 -11.15 13.23
CA GLY A 98 8.61 -11.31 14.07
C GLY A 98 8.85 -10.14 15.02
N ASP A 99 9.77 -10.35 15.95
CA ASP A 99 10.02 -9.41 17.05
C ASP A 99 10.82 -8.19 16.60
N ALA A 100 11.69 -8.36 15.61
CA ALA A 100 12.51 -7.28 15.07
C ALA A 100 11.79 -6.37 14.08
N VAL A 101 10.60 -6.75 13.63
CA VAL A 101 9.75 -5.88 12.80
C VAL A 101 9.23 -4.73 13.67
N PRO A 102 9.43 -3.46 13.30
CA PRO A 102 8.87 -2.31 14.00
C PRO A 102 7.35 -2.43 14.14
N MET A 103 6.77 -1.91 15.22
CA MET A 103 5.36 -2.08 15.53
C MET A 103 4.44 -1.60 14.40
N GLU A 104 4.84 -0.53 13.72
CA GLU A 104 4.12 0.09 12.59
C GLU A 104 4.13 -0.79 11.33
N LEU A 105 5.05 -1.77 11.28
CA LEU A 105 5.18 -2.75 10.21
C LEU A 105 4.67 -4.13 10.61
N LYS A 106 4.19 -4.36 11.84
CA LYS A 106 3.70 -5.68 12.25
C LYS A 106 2.31 -5.96 11.71
N ILE A 107 2.14 -7.09 11.02
CA ILE A 107 0.83 -7.50 10.48
C ILE A 107 -0.23 -7.69 11.56
N VAL A 108 0.15 -8.17 12.75
CA VAL A 108 -0.79 -8.35 13.86
C VAL A 108 -1.30 -7.00 14.35
N THR A 109 -0.42 -6.01 14.48
CA THR A 109 -0.78 -4.64 14.87
C THR A 109 -1.67 -4.00 13.82
N ALA A 110 -1.28 -4.07 12.54
CA ALA A 110 -2.09 -3.57 11.43
C ALA A 110 -3.46 -4.24 11.39
N THR A 111 -3.52 -5.56 11.61
CA THR A 111 -4.81 -6.26 11.68
C THR A 111 -5.65 -5.71 12.82
N GLN A 112 -5.12 -5.54 14.02
CA GLN A 112 -5.86 -5.02 15.18
C GLN A 112 -6.39 -3.59 14.98
N GLU A 113 -5.61 -2.74 14.31
CA GLU A 113 -5.96 -1.35 14.03
C GLU A 113 -7.07 -1.24 12.98
N HIS A 114 -7.03 -2.08 11.94
CA HIS A 114 -7.97 -2.02 10.83
C HIS A 114 -9.19 -2.94 10.99
N PHE A 115 -9.01 -4.06 11.69
CA PHE A 115 -9.99 -5.11 11.89
C PHE A 115 -10.07 -5.41 13.39
N ARG A 116 -11.25 -5.27 13.99
CA ARG A 116 -11.41 -5.60 15.41
C ARG A 116 -11.21 -7.11 15.59
N LEU A 117 -10.05 -7.53 16.13
CA LEU A 117 -9.75 -8.94 16.36
C LEU A 117 -10.65 -9.53 17.45
N VAL A 118 -11.16 -10.74 17.21
CA VAL A 118 -11.84 -11.58 18.21
C VAL A 118 -10.80 -12.50 18.87
N PRO A 119 -10.71 -12.63 20.21
CA PRO A 119 -9.85 -13.60 20.89
C PRO A 119 -10.20 -15.06 20.60
N ALA A 120 -9.21 -15.96 20.52
CA ALA A 120 -9.40 -17.40 20.29
C ALA A 120 -10.28 -18.01 21.39
N GLY A 121 -11.45 -18.56 21.00
CA GLY A 121 -12.36 -19.24 21.92
C GLY A 121 -13.70 -18.57 22.22
N SER A 122 -14.04 -17.43 21.60
CA SER A 122 -15.43 -16.93 21.66
C SER A 122 -16.24 -17.52 20.50
N ASP A 123 -17.00 -18.56 20.78
CA ASP A 123 -18.03 -19.08 19.89
C ASP A 123 -19.12 -18.01 19.68
N ALA A 124 -18.96 -17.17 18.66
CA ALA A 124 -20.02 -16.30 18.19
C ALA A 124 -20.90 -17.08 17.20
N GLY A 125 -21.62 -18.07 17.72
CA GLY A 125 -22.83 -18.52 17.05
C GLY A 125 -23.86 -17.41 17.15
N SER A 126 -24.04 -16.62 16.10
CA SER A 126 -25.30 -15.92 15.77
C SER A 126 -25.19 -15.23 14.41
N THR A 127 -26.06 -15.63 13.50
CA THR A 127 -26.40 -14.95 12.24
C THR A 127 -26.75 -13.47 12.48
N PRO A 128 -26.34 -12.53 11.61
CA PRO A 128 -26.81 -11.16 11.70
C PRO A 128 -28.24 -11.09 11.16
N VAL A 129 -29.20 -10.78 12.03
CA VAL A 129 -30.52 -10.28 11.63
C VAL A 129 -30.34 -8.84 11.19
N ALA A 130 -30.61 -8.58 9.91
CA ALA A 130 -30.60 -7.24 9.34
C ALA A 130 -31.77 -6.43 9.90
N THR A 131 -31.48 -5.35 10.64
CA THR A 131 -32.38 -4.19 10.79
C THR A 131 -31.65 -3.02 11.44
N GLY A 132 -31.54 -1.91 10.71
CA GLY A 132 -31.24 -0.58 11.25
C GLY A 132 -29.76 -0.23 11.42
N GLU A 133 -29.31 0.79 10.68
CA GLU A 133 -28.10 1.61 10.89
C GLU A 133 -26.88 0.90 11.53
N SER A 134 -26.08 0.25 10.70
CA SER A 134 -24.82 -0.35 11.14
C SER A 134 -23.71 0.71 11.24
N THR A 135 -23.46 1.19 12.46
CA THR A 135 -22.15 1.74 12.85
C THR A 135 -21.22 0.64 13.38
N ALA A 136 -21.45 -0.63 13.00
CA ALA A 136 -20.73 -1.76 13.58
C ALA A 136 -19.42 -2.02 12.83
N VAL A 137 -18.31 -1.66 13.46
CA VAL A 137 -17.01 -2.30 13.22
C VAL A 137 -17.20 -3.81 13.46
N GLY A 138 -17.43 -4.55 12.38
CA GLY A 138 -17.63 -5.99 12.41
C GLY A 138 -16.36 -6.71 12.86
N THR A 139 -16.51 -7.65 13.77
CA THR A 139 -15.44 -8.52 14.26
C THR A 139 -15.14 -9.58 13.20
N GLN A 140 -13.98 -9.48 12.53
CA GLN A 140 -13.67 -10.29 11.35
C GLN A 140 -12.38 -11.08 11.57
N ARG A 141 -12.51 -12.41 11.65
CA ARG A 141 -11.39 -13.34 11.51
C ARG A 141 -11.21 -13.76 10.07
N GLY A 142 -10.01 -14.22 9.73
CA GLY A 142 -9.73 -14.71 8.39
C GLY A 142 -9.58 -13.60 7.36
N ILE A 143 -9.23 -12.39 7.81
CA ILE A 143 -8.72 -11.31 6.97
C ILE A 143 -7.52 -10.69 7.67
N ALA A 144 -6.42 -10.50 6.95
CA ALA A 144 -5.23 -9.83 7.46
C ALA A 144 -4.63 -8.91 6.39
N PRO A 145 -4.40 -7.61 6.67
CA PRO A 145 -3.79 -6.72 5.71
C PRO A 145 -2.30 -7.05 5.60
N PHE A 146 -1.78 -7.24 4.39
CA PHE A 146 -0.36 -7.48 4.18
C PHE A 146 0.31 -6.35 3.40
N LEU A 147 -0.44 -5.56 2.62
CA LEU A 147 0.10 -4.42 1.88
C LEU A 147 -0.84 -3.20 1.98
N GLN A 148 -0.27 -2.04 2.29
CA GLN A 148 -0.95 -0.75 2.31
C GLN A 148 -0.25 0.24 1.36
N MET A 149 -1.04 0.93 0.54
CA MET A 149 -0.55 2.08 -0.23
C MET A 149 -0.60 3.35 0.63
N ILE A 150 0.53 4.01 0.84
CA ILE A 150 0.61 5.23 1.65
C ILE A 150 -0.11 6.36 0.92
N GLY A 151 -1.19 6.86 1.53
CA GLY A 151 -2.11 7.82 0.92
C GLY A 151 -3.44 7.22 0.46
N GLN A 152 -3.66 5.93 0.72
CA GLN A 152 -4.96 5.26 0.52
C GLN A 152 -5.46 4.59 1.81
N LYS A 153 -6.78 4.46 1.92
CA LYS A 153 -7.44 3.75 3.03
C LYS A 153 -7.68 2.27 2.75
N ASP A 154 -7.76 1.91 1.47
CA ASP A 154 -7.97 0.52 1.05
C ASP A 154 -6.71 -0.30 1.32
N LEU A 155 -6.89 -1.60 1.61
CA LEU A 155 -5.82 -2.49 2.04
C LEU A 155 -5.82 -3.75 1.18
N TYR A 156 -4.64 -4.23 0.78
CA TYR A 156 -4.52 -5.59 0.27
C TYR A 156 -4.43 -6.55 1.44
N CYS A 157 -5.31 -7.55 1.42
CA CYS A 157 -5.47 -8.50 2.51
C CYS A 157 -5.37 -9.94 2.00
N PHE A 158 -4.90 -10.84 2.87
CA PHE A 158 -5.17 -12.26 2.72
C PHE A 158 -6.53 -12.59 3.32
N ASN A 159 -7.27 -13.49 2.68
CA ASN A 159 -8.44 -14.14 3.27
C ASN A 159 -8.04 -15.44 4.02
N ALA A 160 -9.03 -16.17 4.56
CA ALA A 160 -8.82 -17.42 5.28
C ALA A 160 -8.19 -18.53 4.42
N ASP A 161 -8.45 -18.51 3.11
CA ASP A 161 -7.96 -19.49 2.14
C ASP A 161 -6.54 -19.14 1.63
N GLY A 162 -6.13 -17.89 1.84
CA GLY A 162 -4.85 -17.33 1.41
C GLY A 162 -4.89 -16.65 0.05
N ASP A 163 -6.08 -16.40 -0.49
CA ASP A 163 -6.25 -15.56 -1.65
C ASP A 163 -6.05 -14.09 -1.27
N ILE A 164 -5.58 -13.31 -2.23
CA ILE A 164 -5.41 -11.88 -2.08
C ILE A 164 -6.72 -11.19 -2.45
N GLY A 165 -7.11 -10.19 -1.68
CA GLY A 165 -8.21 -9.29 -2.02
C GLY A 165 -7.95 -7.85 -1.61
N VAL A 166 -8.71 -6.94 -2.20
CA VAL A 166 -8.72 -5.53 -1.83
C VAL A 166 -9.86 -5.31 -0.85
N TRP A 167 -9.51 -4.93 0.38
CA TRP A 167 -10.46 -4.47 1.38
C TRP A 167 -10.79 -3.01 1.13
N CYS A 168 -12.02 -2.76 0.72
CA CYS A 168 -12.54 -1.41 0.56
C CYS A 168 -12.95 -0.85 1.92
N TYR A 169 -12.33 0.27 2.33
CA TYR A 169 -12.62 0.89 3.62
C TYR A 169 -14.05 1.40 3.71
N GLU A 170 -14.62 1.88 2.60
CA GLU A 170 -15.94 2.51 2.58
C GLU A 170 -17.09 1.50 2.62
N THR A 171 -16.95 0.39 1.92
CA THR A 171 -18.00 -0.63 1.81
C THR A 171 -17.82 -1.78 2.81
N HIS A 172 -16.69 -1.83 3.51
CA HIS A 172 -16.33 -2.92 4.42
C HIS A 172 -16.45 -4.30 3.76
N SER A 173 -15.96 -4.40 2.52
CA SER A 173 -16.01 -5.61 1.72
C SER A 173 -14.64 -5.98 1.18
N LEU A 174 -14.36 -7.28 1.12
CA LEU A 174 -13.17 -7.83 0.47
C LEU A 174 -13.53 -8.32 -0.93
N GLU A 175 -12.89 -7.77 -1.95
CA GLU A 175 -12.97 -8.26 -3.33
C GLU A 175 -11.68 -9.01 -3.67
N THR A 176 -11.80 -10.33 -3.94
CA THR A 176 -10.66 -11.17 -4.29
C THR A 176 -10.13 -10.85 -5.68
N ILE A 177 -8.81 -10.88 -5.82
CA ILE A 177 -8.11 -10.67 -7.10
C ILE A 177 -7.29 -11.92 -7.44
N ASP A 178 -7.19 -12.22 -8.73
CA ASP A 178 -6.41 -13.33 -9.26
C ASP A 178 -4.96 -12.87 -9.56
N GLU A 179 -4.20 -12.61 -8.50
CA GLU A 179 -2.77 -12.26 -8.55
C GLU A 179 -2.04 -12.95 -7.39
N ASP A 180 -0.78 -13.31 -7.61
CA ASP A 180 0.10 -13.70 -6.51
C ASP A 180 0.78 -12.48 -5.86
N PHE A 181 1.31 -12.69 -4.66
CA PHE A 181 1.97 -11.66 -3.87
C PHE A 181 3.10 -10.94 -4.62
N THR A 182 3.95 -11.65 -5.36
CA THR A 182 5.10 -11.06 -6.05
C THR A 182 4.68 -10.27 -7.28
N GLU A 183 3.67 -10.73 -8.00
CA GLU A 183 3.09 -10.01 -9.13
C GLU A 183 2.47 -8.70 -8.67
N LEU A 184 1.64 -8.75 -7.63
CA LEU A 184 1.03 -7.56 -7.02
C LEU A 184 2.10 -6.57 -6.52
N LEU A 185 3.06 -7.03 -5.71
CA LEU A 185 4.11 -6.17 -5.16
C LEU A 185 4.94 -5.52 -6.28
N ALA A 186 5.31 -6.29 -7.30
CA ALA A 186 6.04 -5.76 -8.44
C ALA A 186 5.22 -4.75 -9.24
N ARG A 187 3.91 -4.96 -9.41
CA ARG A 187 3.00 -4.00 -10.06
C ARG A 187 2.94 -2.69 -9.29
N GLU A 188 2.76 -2.72 -7.98
CA GLU A 188 2.68 -1.52 -7.15
C GLU A 188 4.02 -0.76 -7.07
N LEU A 189 5.15 -1.47 -6.95
CA LEU A 189 6.47 -0.85 -6.98
C LEU A 189 6.77 -0.15 -8.32
N ARG A 190 6.38 -0.77 -9.45
CA ARG A 190 6.51 -0.16 -10.78
C ARG A 190 5.65 1.10 -10.90
N ALA A 191 4.38 1.02 -10.50
CA ALA A 191 3.46 2.16 -10.51
C ALA A 191 4.01 3.32 -9.67
N LEU A 192 4.53 3.02 -8.48
CA LEU A 192 5.13 4.03 -7.58
C LEU A 192 6.36 4.70 -8.22
N ARG A 193 7.25 3.91 -8.84
CA ARG A 193 8.40 4.45 -9.57
C ARG A 193 7.97 5.36 -10.72
N GLU A 194 7.02 4.91 -11.54
CA GLU A 194 6.48 5.68 -12.67
C GLU A 194 5.85 7.00 -12.22
N ASN A 195 5.03 6.95 -11.17
CA ASN A 195 4.42 8.15 -10.60
C ASN A 195 5.48 9.13 -10.09
N SER A 196 6.56 8.64 -9.50
CA SER A 196 7.67 9.52 -9.11
C SER A 196 8.31 10.24 -10.30
N LEU A 197 8.38 9.61 -11.47
CA LEU A 197 8.92 10.24 -12.68
C LEU A 197 7.94 11.29 -13.23
N LYS A 198 6.63 11.00 -13.21
CA LYS A 198 5.60 11.98 -13.58
C LYS A 198 5.67 13.23 -12.70
N ILE A 199 5.83 13.06 -11.39
CA ILE A 199 6.03 14.18 -10.46
C ILE A 199 7.27 14.99 -10.80
N ALA A 200 8.39 14.34 -11.11
CA ALA A 200 9.61 15.05 -11.50
C ALA A 200 9.38 15.93 -12.75
N SER A 201 8.67 15.40 -13.74
CA SER A 201 8.31 16.16 -14.95
C SER A 201 7.43 17.37 -14.64
N LEU A 202 6.39 17.20 -13.80
CA LEU A 202 5.51 18.29 -13.40
C LEU A 202 6.27 19.41 -12.66
N LEU A 203 7.18 19.06 -11.75
CA LEU A 203 7.98 20.04 -11.01
C LEU A 203 8.93 20.80 -11.94
N THR A 204 9.57 20.13 -12.90
CA THR A 204 10.41 20.83 -13.89
C THR A 204 9.63 21.76 -14.82
N GLU A 205 8.40 21.39 -15.19
CA GLU A 205 7.53 22.24 -16.00
C GLU A 205 7.02 23.45 -15.20
N GLU A 206 6.76 23.30 -13.90
CA GLU A 206 6.39 24.41 -13.03
C GLU A 206 7.56 25.37 -12.81
N GLU A 207 8.78 24.87 -12.59
CA GLU A 207 9.99 25.70 -12.50
C GLU A 207 10.21 26.46 -13.83
N ALA A 208 10.13 25.77 -14.97
CA ALA A 208 10.29 26.38 -16.29
C ALA A 208 9.14 27.38 -16.62
N GLY A 209 7.91 27.05 -16.25
CA GLY A 209 6.71 27.86 -16.46
C GLY A 209 6.64 29.07 -15.52
N GLY A 210 7.12 28.92 -14.28
CA GLY A 210 7.30 29.99 -13.31
C GLY A 210 8.40 30.98 -13.74
N GLN A 211 9.44 30.49 -14.40
CA GLN A 211 10.45 31.34 -15.06
C GLN A 211 9.92 31.98 -16.36
N ALA A 212 9.09 31.29 -17.14
CA ALA A 212 8.48 31.81 -18.38
C ALA A 212 7.35 32.82 -18.12
N ARG A 213 6.67 32.75 -16.98
CA ARG A 213 5.66 33.76 -16.54
C ARG A 213 6.24 35.14 -16.27
N LYS A 214 7.57 35.31 -16.29
CA LYS A 214 8.23 36.63 -16.23
C LYS A 214 8.41 37.32 -17.58
N ALA A 215 7.96 36.73 -18.69
CA ALA A 215 8.11 37.31 -20.02
C ALA A 215 6.94 37.03 -20.98
N LEU A 216 5.70 37.07 -20.51
CA LEU A 216 4.56 37.30 -21.41
C LEU A 216 4.22 38.79 -21.43
N PRO A 217 4.13 39.44 -22.60
CA PRO A 217 3.65 40.81 -22.68
C PRO A 217 2.19 40.82 -22.21
N VAL A 218 1.91 41.64 -21.21
CA VAL A 218 0.54 42.02 -20.86
C VAL A 218 -0.05 42.67 -22.11
N GLN A 219 -0.92 41.96 -22.83
CA GLN A 219 -1.74 42.62 -23.84
C GLN A 219 -2.71 43.54 -23.09
N PRO A 220 -2.79 44.83 -23.44
CA PRO A 220 -3.75 45.72 -22.82
C PRO A 220 -5.15 45.23 -23.19
N ALA A 221 -6.02 45.14 -22.20
CA ALA A 221 -7.43 44.83 -22.40
C ALA A 221 -8.05 45.92 -23.29
N GLU A 222 -8.26 45.63 -24.57
CA GLU A 222 -9.15 46.43 -25.40
C GLU A 222 -10.58 46.20 -24.93
N GLY A 223 -11.21 47.32 -24.60
CA GLY A 223 -12.38 47.40 -23.75
C GLY A 223 -13.63 46.80 -24.39
N TRP A 224 -14.47 46.25 -23.51
CA TRP A 224 -15.89 46.12 -23.78
C TRP A 224 -16.67 47.04 -22.83
N GLY A 225 -17.23 48.08 -23.43
CA GLY A 225 -18.55 48.61 -23.07
C GLY A 225 -18.62 49.74 -22.07
N ARG A 226 -18.82 50.97 -22.58
CA ARG A 226 -19.90 51.85 -22.12
C ARG A 226 -20.19 52.90 -23.19
N GLU A 227 -21.32 52.78 -23.86
CA GLU A 227 -22.09 53.93 -24.32
C GLU A 227 -23.55 53.72 -23.91
N GLN A 228 -24.12 54.82 -23.42
CA GLN A 228 -25.51 54.99 -23.00
C GLN A 228 -26.40 55.31 -24.20
#